data_AF-A0A357TF90-F1
#
_entry.id   AF-A0A357TF90-F1
#
_cell.length_a   1.000
_cell.length_b   1.000
_cell.length_c   1.000
_cell.angle_alpha   90.00
_cell.angle_beta   90.00
_cell.angle_gamma   90.00
#
_symmetry.space_group_name_H-M   'P 1'
#
loop_
_entity.id
_entity.type
_entity.pdbx_description
1 polymer ?
#
loop_
_entity_poly.entity_id
_entity_poly.type
_entity_poly.pdbx_seq_one_letter_code
_entity_poly.pdbx_strand_id
1 'polypeptide(L)' 'QVGNFTTPANLFHALRRQVYRPFNKPFVIMTPKSLLRDPRCTSSLEDLSEGEFREIIPDTKEN' A
#
# COMPACT_ATOMS: atom_id res chain seq x y z
N GLN A 1 -5.78 2.94 -12.95
CA GLN A 1 -6.06 2.19 -11.71
C GLN A 1 -6.48 3.20 -10.66
N VAL A 2 -7.39 2.85 -9.77
CA VAL A 2 -7.81 3.73 -8.65
C VAL A 2 -7.56 2.95 -7.38
N GLY A 3 -6.86 3.55 -6.41
CA GLY A 3 -6.49 2.88 -5.17
C GLY A 3 -6.64 3.79 -3.95
N ASN A 4 -7.07 3.21 -2.83
CA ASN A 4 -7.08 3.82 -1.51
C ASN A 4 -6.28 2.91 -0.58
N PHE A 5 -5.16 3.42 -0.05
CA PHE A 5 -4.21 2.63 0.74
C PHE A 5 -4.29 3.00 2.21
N THR A 6 -4.42 1.98 3.06
CA THR A 6 -4.54 2.12 4.51
C THR A 6 -3.24 1.84 5.24
N THR A 7 -2.30 1.10 4.63
CA THR A 7 -0.99 0.79 5.19
C THR A 7 0.15 1.43 4.39
N PRO A 8 1.19 1.97 5.06
CA PRO A 8 2.37 2.53 4.39
C PRO A 8 3.06 1.55 3.44
N ALA A 9 3.23 0.29 3.84
CA ALA A 9 3.87 -0.73 3.01
C ALA A 9 3.13 -0.96 1.68
N ASN A 10 1.79 -1.01 1.71
CA ASN A 10 1.02 -1.25 0.48
C ASN A 10 1.10 -0.05 -0.49
N LEU A 11 1.12 1.18 0.04
CA LEU A 11 1.36 2.39 -0.76
C LEU A 11 2.75 2.36 -1.42
N PHE A 12 3.79 1.98 -0.67
CA PHE A 12 5.16 1.84 -1.20
C PHE A 12 5.21 0.83 -2.35
N HIS A 13 4.65 -0.37 -2.16
CA HIS A 13 4.62 -1.40 -3.18
C HIS A 13 3.77 -1.01 -4.39
N ALA A 14 2.68 -0.25 -4.20
CA ALA A 14 1.86 0.27 -5.28
C ALA A 14 2.65 1.25 -6.19
N LEU A 15 3.41 2.16 -5.58
CA LEU A 15 4.23 3.13 -6.29
C LEU A 15 5.36 2.44 -7.06
N ARG A 16 6.04 1.45 -6.46
CA ARG A 16 7.03 0.63 -7.16
C ARG A 16 6.40 -0.11 -8.33
N ARG A 17 5.26 -0.76 -8.12
CA ARG A 17 4.51 -1.49 -9.15
C ARG A 17 4.10 -0.58 -10.32
N GLN A 18 3.93 0.73 -10.12
CA GLN A 18 3.63 1.67 -11.21
C GLN A 18 4.83 1.87 -12.14
N VAL A 19 6.06 1.84 -11.62
CA VAL A 19 7.29 2.04 -12.41
C VAL A 19 7.79 0.74 -13.04
N TYR A 20 7.72 -0.37 -12.30
CA TYR A 20 8.25 -1.67 -12.76
C TYR A 20 7.34 -2.39 -13.77
N ARG A 21 6.09 -1.95 -13.96
CA ARG A 21 5.22 -2.58 -14.97
C ARG A 21 5.70 -2.25 -16.38
N PRO A 22 5.58 -3.18 -17.34
CA PRO A 22 5.99 -2.97 -18.73
C PRO A 22 5.05 -2.02 -19.51
N PHE A 23 4.12 -1.33 -18.84
CA PHE A 23 3.16 -0.43 -19.45
C PHE A 23 2.83 0.75 -18.53
N ASN A 24 2.57 1.90 -19.15
CA ASN A 24 2.22 3.13 -18.45
C ASN A 24 0.70 3.35 -18.47
N LYS A 25 0.03 3.07 -17.35
CA LYS A 25 -1.40 3.37 -17.17
C LYS A 25 -1.57 4.36 -16.03
N PRO A 26 -2.37 5.44 -16.15
CA PRO A 26 -2.59 6.39 -15.07
C PRO A 26 -3.02 5.69 -13.77
N PHE A 27 -2.45 6.15 -12.66
CA PHE A 27 -2.74 5.65 -11.33
C PHE A 27 -3.24 6.77 -10.43
N VAL A 28 -4.52 6.69 -10.07
CA VAL A 28 -5.20 7.66 -9.20
C VAL A 28 -5.16 7.13 -7.78
N ILE A 29 -4.48 7.85 -6.89
CA ILE A 29 -4.30 7.47 -5.48
C ILE A 29 -5.08 8.45 -4.61
N MET A 30 -5.93 7.92 -3.75
CA MET A 30 -6.56 8.69 -2.67
C MET A 30 -5.55 8.77 -1.51
N THR A 31 -4.72 9.80 -1.51
CA THR A 31 -3.67 9.96 -0.51
C THR A 31 -4.27 10.21 0.87
N PRO A 32 -3.84 9.48 1.91
CA PRO A 32 -4.39 9.68 3.24
C PRO A 32 -3.84 10.98 3.85
N LYS A 33 -4.72 11.73 4.53
CA LYS A 33 -4.33 12.95 5.26
C LYS A 33 -4.20 12.70 6.77
N SER A 34 -5.19 12.06 7.39
CA SER A 34 -5.18 11.74 8.81
C SER A 34 -4.24 10.58 9.15
N LEU A 35 -4.15 9.56 8.29
CA LEU A 35 -3.34 8.36 8.56
C LEU A 35 -1.83 8.62 8.58
N LEU A 36 -1.37 9.77 8.07
CA LEU A 36 0.05 10.15 8.09
C LEU A 36 0.63 10.26 9.50
N ARG A 37 -0.23 10.40 10.52
CA ARG A 37 0.18 10.53 11.93
C ARG A 37 -0.51 9.51 12.83
N ASP A 38 -1.28 8.58 12.28
CA ASP A 38 -1.98 7.57 13.09
C ASP A 38 -0.96 6.47 13.48
N PRO A 39 -0.73 6.23 14.79
CA PRO A 39 0.24 5.24 15.25
C PRO A 39 -0.11 3.80 14.81
N ARG A 40 -1.38 3.52 14.51
CA ARG A 40 -1.83 2.21 14.01
C ARG A 40 -1.49 1.99 12.55
N CYS A 41 -1.20 3.05 11.80
CA CYS A 41 -0.85 3.02 10.38
C CYS A 41 0.67 3.07 10.19
N THR A 42 1.38 2.18 10.87
CA THR A 42 2.83 1.99 10.74
C THR A 42 3.12 0.63 10.11
N SER A 43 4.23 0.51 9.40
CA SER A 43 4.70 -0.75 8.79
C SER A 43 6.16 -0.96 9.15
N SER A 44 6.57 -2.22 9.27
CA SER A 44 7.98 -2.55 9.56
C SER A 44 8.85 -2.37 8.32
N LEU A 45 10.18 -2.38 8.51
CA LEU A 45 11.10 -2.41 7.38
C LEU A 45 11.02 -3.74 6.61
N GLU A 46 10.73 -4.83 7.31
CA GLU A 46 10.55 -6.17 6.73
C GLU A 46 9.35 -6.18 5.75
N ASP A 47 8.25 -5.50 6.10
CA ASP A 47 7.09 -5.33 5.21
C ASP A 47 7.44 -4.60 3.90
N LEU A 48 8.50 -3.78 3.90
CA LEU A 48 8.98 -3.05 2.73
C LEU A 48 9.99 -3.86 1.92
N SER A 49 10.86 -4.64 2.57
CA SER A 49 11.89 -5.43 1.89
C SER A 49 11.37 -6.74 1.32
N GLU A 50 10.58 -7.48 2.09
CA GLU A 50 10.10 -8.82 1.76
C GLU A 50 8.62 -8.85 1.37
N GLY A 51 7.87 -7.79 1.68
CA GLY A 51 6.48 -7.68 1.31
C GLY A 51 6.24 -7.44 -0.18
N GLU A 52 4.98 -7.57 -0.58
CA GLU A 52 4.50 -7.30 -1.93
C GLU A 52 3.23 -6.45 -1.91
N PHE A 53 2.84 -5.96 -3.09
CA PHE A 53 1.58 -5.25 -3.26
C PHE A 53 0.38 -6.18 -3.03
N ARG A 54 -0.49 -5.82 -2.08
CA ARG A 54 -1.72 -6.58 -1.75
C ARG A 54 -2.95 -5.85 -2.26
N GLU A 55 -3.65 -6.44 -3.23
CA GLU A 55 -4.93 -5.92 -3.73
C GLU A 55 -6.04 -6.01 -2.69
N ILE A 56 -6.01 -7.07 -1.89
CA ILE A 56 -6.94 -7.33 -0.79
C ILE A 56 -6.12 -7.62 0.46
N ILE A 57 -6.39 -6.88 1.54
CA ILE A 57 -5.81 -7.14 2.86
C ILE A 57 -6.84 -8.00 3.61
N PRO A 58 -6.55 -9.30 3.88
CA PRO A 58 -7.46 -10.14 4.65
C PRO A 58 -7.51 -9.68 6.11
N ASP A 59 -8.66 -9.86 6.75
CA ASP A 59 -8.76 -9.66 8.19
C ASP A 59 -7.95 -10.75 8.91
N THR A 60 -7.23 -10.36 9.95
CA THR A 60 -6.41 -11.27 10.77
C THR A 60 -7.17 -11.72 12.02
N LYS A 61 -8.38 -11.18 12.26
CA LYS A 61 -9.28 -11.73 13.28
C LYS A 61 -9.78 -13.10 12.82
N GLU A 62 -9.15 -14.15 13.33
CA GLU A 62 -9.81 -15.46 13.46
C GLU A 62 -11.06 -15.26 14.33
N ASN A 63 -12.20 -15.82 13.89
CA ASN A 63 -13.40 -15.94 14.72
C ASN A 63 -13.13 -16.85 15.92
#